data_AF-A0A2V6Z7W1-F1
#
_entry.id   AF-A0A2V6Z7W1-F1
#
_cell.length_a   1.000
_cell.length_b   1.000
_cell.length_c   1.000
_cell.angle_alpha   90.00
_cell.angle_beta   90.00
_cell.angle_gamma   90.00
#
_symmetry.space_group_name_H-M   'P 1'
#
loop_
_entity.id
_entity.type
_entity.pdbx_description
1 polymer ?
#
loop_
_entity_poly.entity_id
_entity_poly.type
_entity_poly.pdbx_seq_one_letter_code
_entity_poly.pdbx_strand_id
1 'polypeptide(L)' 'MTLLAELEAFFRDHRQHGGQTANATQPAWNGYLLTGACPCGVTFERWVTPEDAETDLLRGASLN' A
#
# COMPACT_ATOMS: atom_id res chain seq x y z
N MET A 1 -6.29 1.09 -11.29
CA MET A 1 -5.79 0.31 -10.14
C MET A 1 -6.04 1.13 -8.88
N THR A 2 -6.36 0.49 -7.75
CA THR A 2 -6.40 1.11 -6.41
C THR A 2 -5.05 0.95 -5.72
N LEU A 3 -4.77 1.79 -4.73
CA LEU A 3 -3.58 1.63 -3.88
C LEU A 3 -3.59 0.25 -3.20
N LEU A 4 -4.75 -0.20 -2.72
CA LEU A 4 -4.94 -1.53 -2.16
C LEU A 4 -4.57 -2.64 -3.15
N ALA A 5 -5.03 -2.56 -4.41
CA ALA A 5 -4.74 -3.58 -5.41
C ALA A 5 -3.25 -3.63 -5.76
N GLU A 6 -2.56 -2.49 -5.76
CA GLU A 6 -1.11 -2.40 -5.95
C GLU A 6 -0.34 -3.06 -4.80
N LEU A 7 -0.70 -2.74 -3.55
CA LEU A 7 -0.07 -3.34 -2.36
C LEU A 7 -0.32 -4.85 -2.28
N GLU A 8 -1.54 -5.30 -2.57
CA GLU A 8 -1.85 -6.72 -2.61
C GLU A 8 -1.10 -7.46 -3.72
N ALA A 9 -0.95 -6.85 -4.90
CA ALA A 9 -0.17 -7.46 -5.99
C ALA A 9 1.28 -7.67 -5.56
N PHE A 10 1.90 -6.64 -4.96
CA PHE A 10 3.23 -6.76 -4.37
C PHE A 10 3.32 -7.93 -3.37
N PHE A 11 2.39 -8.02 -2.42
CA PHE A 11 2.41 -9.11 -1.45
C PHE A 11 2.16 -10.49 -2.04
N ARG A 12 1.30 -10.60 -3.07
CA ARG A 12 1.06 -11.86 -3.78
C ARG A 12 2.31 -12.33 -4.51
N ASP A 13 2.99 -11.43 -5.21
CA ASP A 13 4.19 -11.74 -6.00
C ASP A 13 5.36 -12.16 -5.11
N HIS A 14 5.42 -11.63 -3.88
CA HIS A 14 6.51 -11.86 -2.94
C HIS A 14 6.17 -12.84 -1.79
N ARG A 15 4.99 -13.51 -1.82
CA ARG A 15 4.51 -14.39 -0.74
C ARG A 15 5.44 -15.53 -0.35
N GLN A 16 6.28 -15.99 -1.27
CA GLN A 16 7.19 -17.13 -1.06
C GLN A 16 8.49 -16.76 -0.35
N HIS A 17 8.77 -15.46 -0.18
CA HIS A 17 10.02 -14.96 0.40
C HIS A 17 9.94 -14.75 1.93
N GLY A 18 8.84 -15.15 2.57
CA GLY A 18 8.66 -15.08 4.02
C GLY A 18 7.74 -13.95 4.47
N GLY A 19 7.88 -13.55 5.74
CA GLY A 19 7.05 -12.52 6.36
C GLY A 19 7.32 -11.14 5.74
N GLN A 20 6.30 -10.55 5.15
CA GLN A 20 6.34 -9.23 4.52
C GLN A 20 5.80 -8.19 5.51
N THR A 21 6.32 -6.97 5.45
CA THR A 21 5.85 -5.86 6.29
C THR A 21 5.33 -4.73 5.43
N ALA A 22 4.36 -3.99 5.95
CA ALA A 22 3.95 -2.69 5.43
C ALA A 22 4.01 -1.65 6.55
N ASN A 23 4.35 -0.43 6.17
CA ASN A 23 4.34 0.72 7.07
C ASN A 23 3.86 1.96 6.31
N ALA A 24 3.32 2.93 7.04
CA ALA A 24 2.96 4.23 6.51
C ALA A 24 3.57 5.33 7.38
N THR A 25 4.08 6.39 6.77
CA THR A 25 4.45 7.59 7.52
C THR A 25 3.21 8.25 8.10
N GLN A 26 3.39 9.09 9.12
CA GLN A 26 2.30 9.89 9.64
C GLN A 26 1.72 10.79 8.53
N PRO A 27 0.38 10.83 8.35
CA PRO A 27 -0.24 11.70 7.36
C PRO A 27 0.06 13.18 7.60
N ALA A 28 0.33 13.89 6.51
CA ALA A 28 0.42 15.34 6.45
C ALA A 28 -0.65 15.90 5.49
N TRP A 29 -0.70 17.24 5.35
CA TRP A 29 -1.70 17.92 4.51
C TRP A 29 -1.66 17.49 3.03
N ASN A 30 -0.52 17.01 2.54
CA ASN A 30 -0.31 16.59 1.15
C ASN A 30 -0.23 15.07 0.97
N GLY A 31 -0.44 14.29 2.03
CA GLY A 31 -0.40 12.83 1.95
C GLY A 31 0.59 12.16 2.91
N TYR A 32 0.95 10.92 2.57
CA TYR A 32 1.90 10.09 3.29
C TYR A 32 2.63 9.13 2.35
N LEU A 33 3.76 8.59 2.81
CA LEU A 33 4.46 7.52 2.11
C LEU A 33 4.01 6.17 2.68
N LEU A 34 3.52 5.29 1.80
CA LEU A 34 3.30 3.88 2.07
C LEU A 34 4.51 3.08 1.60
N THR A 35 5.04 2.23 2.47
CA THR A 35 6.15 1.32 2.14
C THR A 35 5.78 -0.13 2.44
N GLY A 36 6.28 -1.03 1.59
CA GLY A 36 6.24 -2.48 1.79
C GLY A 36 7.65 -3.05 1.67
N ALA A 37 8.02 -3.99 2.53
CA ALA A 37 9.34 -4.62 2.50
C ALA A 37 9.22 -6.15 2.45
N CYS A 38 10.00 -6.74 1.56
CA CYS A 38 10.15 -8.17 1.42
C CYS A 38 11.57 -8.61 1.83
N PRO A 39 11.76 -9.75 2.54
CA PRO A 39 13.08 -10.27 2.88
C PRO A 39 14.02 -10.52 1.69
N CYS A 40 13.49 -10.60 0.47
CA CYS A 40 14.30 -10.72 -0.76
C CYS A 40 14.99 -9.40 -1.16
N GLY A 41 14.80 -8.31 -0.41
CA GLY A 41 15.42 -7.01 -0.64
C GLY A 41 14.63 -6.07 -1.56
N VAL A 42 13.49 -6.49 -2.10
CA VAL A 42 12.61 -5.64 -2.90
C VAL A 42 11.69 -4.84 -1.98
N THR A 43 11.55 -3.55 -2.28
CA THR A 43 10.64 -2.63 -1.59
C THR A 43 9.53 -2.15 -2.54
N PHE A 44 8.36 -1.93 -1.96
CA PHE A 44 7.26 -1.18 -2.55
C PHE A 44 7.26 0.21 -1.92
N GLU A 45 7.15 1.27 -2.72
CA GLU A 45 7.03 2.64 -2.24
C GLU A 45 5.99 3.39 -3.05
N ARG A 46 5.02 4.00 -2.36
CA ARG A 46 3.97 4.78 -3.02
C ARG A 46 3.62 6.01 -2.18
N TRP A 47 3.76 7.19 -2.77
CA TRP A 47 3.18 8.41 -2.21
C TRP A 47 1.66 8.37 -2.37
N VAL A 48 0.93 8.51 -1.28
CA VAL A 48 -0.54 8.50 -1.25
C VAL A 48 -1.04 9.91 -0.97
N THR A 49 -1.74 10.51 -1.93
CA THR A 49 -2.38 11.81 -1.72
C THR A 49 -3.69 11.67 -0.93
N PRO A 50 -4.26 12.77 -0.39
CA PRO A 50 -5.58 12.73 0.22
C PRO A 50 -6.67 12.17 -0.71
N GLU A 51 -6.61 12.49 -2.00
CA GLU A 51 -7.56 12.01 -3.01
C GLU A 51 -7.38 10.51 -3.31
N ASP A 52 -6.13 10.03 -3.34
CA ASP A 52 -5.84 8.60 -3.46
C ASP A 52 -6.43 7.84 -2.27
N ALA A 53 -6.23 8.35 -1.04
CA ALA A 53 -6.75 7.74 0.18
C ALA A 53 -8.29 7.75 0.24
N GLU A 54 -8.94 8.84 -0.14
CA GLU A 54 -10.40 8.93 -0.22
C GLU A 54 -10.97 7.95 -1.24
N THR A 55 -10.36 7.88 -2.43
CA THR A 55 -10.77 6.97 -3.49
C THR A 55 -10.71 5.51 -3.02
N ASP A 56 -9.66 5.14 -2.30
CA ASP A 56 -9.49 3.79 -1.77
C ASP A 56 -10.46 3.48 -0.63
N LEU A 57 -10.75 4.45 0.25
CA LEU A 57 -11.79 4.29 1.29
C LEU A 57 -13.17 4.07 0.68
N LEU A 58 -13.55 4.86 -0.34
CA LEU A 58 -14.84 4.71 -1.03
C LEU A 58 -14.97 3.35 -1.72
N ARG A 59 -13.89 2.88 -2.35
CA ARG A 59 -13.87 1.57 -3.02
C ARG A 59 -13.86 0.42 -2.02
N GLY A 60 -13.13 0.53 -0.92
CA GLY A 60 -13.13 -0.45 0.16
C GLY A 60 -14.49 -0.57 0.87
N ALA A 61 -15.18 0.56 1.06
CA ALA A 61 -16.52 0.59 1.62
C ALA A 61 -17.57 -0.05 0.69
N SER A 62 -17.38 0.05 -0.63
CA SER A 62 -18.27 -0.55 -1.64
C SER A 62 -18.07 -2.07 -1.81
N LEU A 63 -17.06 -2.65 -1.18
CA LEU A 63 -16.75 -4.09 -1.20
C LEU A 63 -17.27 -4.83 0.06
N ASN A 64 -17.95 -4.14 0.98
CA ASN A 64 -18.69 -4.71 2.11
C ASN A 64 -20.20 -4.69 1.87
#